data_AF-A0A533XYN2-F1
#
_entry.id   AF-A0A533XYN2-F1
#
_cell.length_a   1.000
_cell.length_b   1.000
_cell.length_c   1.000
_cell.angle_alpha   90.00
_cell.angle_beta   90.00
_cell.angle_gamma   90.00
#
_symmetry.space_group_name_H-M   'P 1'
#
loop_
_entity.id
_entity.type
_entity.pdbx_description
1 polymer ?
#
loop_
_entity_poly.entity_id
_entity_poly.type
_entity_poly.pdbx_seq_one_letter_code
_entity_poly.pdbx_strand_id
1 'polypeptide(L)'
;MDTDDQEKKTNKAGGDEETSQPADPEEAKRKARRKMKPVGPIMKPLSDEEIQRLLYDPEDKERENLLDALPKGRDYDDQDGF
;
A
#
# COMPACT_ATOMS: atom_id res chain seq x y z
N MET A 1 0.47 51.99 -6.20
CA MET A 1 0.70 51.06 -7.32
C MET A 1 -0.13 49.84 -6.99
N ASP A 2 -1.43 49.96 -7.28
CA ASP A 2 -2.42 48.92 -7.10
C ASP A 2 -2.33 47.99 -8.30
N THR A 3 -1.99 46.73 -8.06
CA THR A 3 -2.16 45.67 -9.05
C THR A 3 -3.16 44.68 -8.50
N ASP A 4 -4.38 44.94 -8.92
CA ASP A 4 -5.53 44.05 -8.95
C ASP A 4 -5.21 42.68 -9.55
N ASP A 5 -6.04 41.73 -9.12
CA ASP A 5 -6.58 40.65 -9.93
C ASP A 5 -5.67 39.49 -10.35
N GLN A 6 -5.73 38.40 -9.58
CA GLN A 6 -5.82 37.06 -10.16
C GLN A 6 -6.89 36.24 -9.43
N GLU A 7 -8.12 36.45 -9.88
CA GLU A 7 -9.07 35.41 -10.26
C GLU A 7 -9.05 34.08 -9.48
N LYS A 8 -10.11 33.90 -8.68
CA LYS A 8 -10.60 32.63 -8.16
C LYS A 8 -10.72 31.57 -9.28
N LYS A 9 -9.82 30.59 -9.31
CA LYS A 9 -10.07 29.34 -10.05
C LYS A 9 -11.02 28.48 -9.23
N THR A 10 -12.31 28.63 -9.54
CA THR A 10 -13.33 27.66 -9.14
C THR A 10 -13.08 26.39 -9.94
N ASN A 11 -12.79 25.28 -9.25
CA ASN A 11 -12.77 23.97 -9.89
C ASN A 11 -14.22 23.68 -10.33
N LYS A 12 -14.50 23.91 -11.62
CA LYS A 12 -15.72 23.43 -12.27
C LYS A 12 -15.81 21.94 -12.00
N ALA A 13 -16.86 21.53 -11.30
CA ALA A 13 -17.33 20.16 -11.28
C ALA A 13 -17.46 19.70 -12.73
N GLY A 14 -16.54 18.83 -13.16
CA GLY A 14 -16.63 18.15 -14.44
C GLY A 14 -17.89 17.30 -14.42
N GLY A 15 -18.89 17.75 -15.16
CA GLY A 15 -20.18 17.08 -15.29
C GLY A 15 -20.00 15.68 -15.84
N ASP A 16 -20.81 14.78 -15.30
CA ASP A 16 -21.15 13.50 -15.91
C ASP A 16 -21.59 13.73 -17.36
N GLU A 17 -20.70 13.43 -18.30
CA GLU A 17 -21.12 12.96 -19.62
C GLU A 17 -20.99 11.44 -19.59
N GLU A 18 -22.00 10.78 -19.00
CA GLU A 18 -22.20 9.34 -19.15
C GLU A 18 -22.53 9.04 -20.62
N THR A 19 -21.49 8.76 -21.41
CA THR A 19 -21.69 8.12 -22.71
C THR A 19 -22.33 6.75 -22.48
N SER A 20 -23.50 6.56 -23.10
CA SER A 20 -24.39 5.40 -23.02
C SER A 20 -23.81 4.12 -23.66
N GLN A 21 -22.66 3.65 -23.19
CA GLN A 21 -22.13 2.34 -23.52
C GLN A 21 -22.61 1.31 -22.47
N PRO A 22 -22.90 0.05 -22.86
CA PRO A 22 -23.22 -0.99 -21.90
C PRO A 22 -22.05 -1.08 -20.92
N ALA A 23 -22.31 -0.73 -19.66
CA ALA A 23 -21.27 -0.65 -18.65
C ALA A 23 -20.53 -1.98 -18.59
N ASP A 24 -19.25 -1.97 -18.93
CA ASP A 24 -18.36 -3.12 -18.73
C ASP A 24 -18.51 -3.53 -17.25
N PRO A 25 -18.88 -4.79 -16.96
CA PRO A 25 -19.04 -5.24 -15.58
C PRO A 25 -17.79 -4.98 -14.72
N GLU A 26 -16.59 -4.91 -15.31
CA GLU A 26 -15.38 -4.50 -14.59
C GLU A 26 -15.34 -3.01 -14.26
N GLU A 27 -15.79 -2.15 -15.16
CA GLU A 27 -15.91 -0.71 -14.91
C GLU A 27 -16.95 -0.40 -13.83
N ALA A 28 -18.07 -1.12 -13.81
CA ALA A 28 -19.06 -1.00 -12.76
C ALA A 28 -18.48 -1.39 -11.38
N LYS A 29 -17.72 -2.49 -11.32
CA LYS A 29 -17.00 -2.89 -10.11
C LYS A 29 -15.94 -1.87 -9.70
N ARG A 30 -15.20 -1.30 -10.65
CA ARG A 30 -14.19 -0.26 -10.39
C ARG A 30 -14.84 1.03 -9.85
N LYS A 31 -15.96 1.46 -10.44
CA LYS A 31 -16.77 2.60 -9.96
C LYS A 31 -17.32 2.33 -8.56
N ALA A 32 -17.85 1.14 -8.29
CA ALA A 32 -18.34 0.75 -6.97
C ALA A 32 -17.23 0.77 -5.90
N ARG A 33 -16.04 0.22 -6.22
CA ARG A 33 -14.87 0.24 -5.33
C ARG A 33 -14.35 1.66 -5.06
N ARG A 34 -14.41 2.56 -6.04
CA ARG A 34 -14.05 3.98 -5.85
C ARG A 34 -15.04 4.72 -4.94
N LYS A 35 -16.33 4.34 -4.95
CA LYS A 35 -17.37 4.94 -4.10
C LYS A 35 -17.35 4.41 -2.67
N MET A 36 -16.77 3.22 -2.45
CA MET A 36 -16.62 2.64 -1.12
C MET A 36 -15.55 3.42 -0.35
N LYS A 37 -15.97 4.07 0.75
CA LYS A 37 -15.03 4.66 1.70
C LYS A 37 -14.21 3.53 2.35
N PRO A 38 -12.93 3.74 2.66
CA PRO A 38 -12.15 2.77 3.42
C PRO A 38 -12.89 2.44 4.71
N VAL A 39 -12.96 1.14 5.00
CA VAL A 39 -13.62 0.64 6.22
C VAL A 39 -12.68 0.88 7.39
N GLY A 40 -13.14 1.64 8.38
CA GLY A 40 -12.37 1.95 9.58
C GLY A 40 -11.82 3.38 9.60
N PRO A 41 -11.10 3.73 10.67
CA PRO A 41 -10.50 5.06 10.82
C PRO A 41 -9.50 5.32 9.68
N ILE A 42 -9.51 6.54 9.13
CA ILE A 42 -8.47 6.99 8.20
C ILE A 42 -7.17 7.08 9.01
N MET A 43 -6.30 6.08 8.86
CA MET A 43 -5.00 6.10 9.50
C MET A 43 -4.10 7.13 8.82
N LYS A 44 -3.32 7.86 9.62
CA LYS A 44 -2.26 8.71 9.10
C LYS A 44 -1.20 7.82 8.47
N PRO A 45 -0.52 8.27 7.40
CA PRO A 45 0.66 7.57 6.91
C PRO A 45 1.70 7.49 8.03
N LEU A 46 2.47 6.40 8.04
CA LEU A 46 3.59 6.25 8.97
C LEU A 46 4.62 7.36 8.71
N SER A 47 5.24 7.83 9.78
CA SER A 47 6.38 8.75 9.70
C SER A 47 7.63 8.02 9.19
N ASP A 48 8.55 8.79 8.62
CA ASP A 48 9.82 8.25 8.09
C ASP A 48 10.60 7.48 9.17
N GLU A 49 10.55 7.94 10.43
CA GLU A 49 11.20 7.24 11.56
C GLU A 49 10.51 5.92 11.92
N GLU A 50 9.18 5.84 11.84
CA GLU A 50 8.45 4.57 12.05
C GLU A 50 8.74 3.57 10.94
N ILE A 51 8.83 4.06 9.70
CA ILE A 51 9.23 3.24 8.55
C ILE A 51 10.66 2.72 8.74
N GLN A 52 11.59 3.58 9.15
CA GLN A 52 12.97 3.17 9.41
C GLN A 52 13.07 2.14 10.54
N ARG A 53 12.29 2.30 11.63
CA ARG A 53 12.23 1.32 12.72
C ARG A 53 11.70 -0.04 12.26
N LEU A 54 10.69 -0.06 11.38
CA LEU A 54 10.15 -1.29 10.81
C LEU A 54 11.10 -1.95 9.81
N LEU A 55 11.87 -1.16 9.06
CA LEU A 55 12.76 -1.67 8.02
C LEU A 55 14.12 -2.13 8.58
N TYR A 56 14.55 -1.51 9.68
CA TYR A 56 15.83 -1.76 10.32
C TYR A 56 15.64 -2.18 11.78
N ASP A 57 14.78 -3.17 12.00
CA ASP A 57 14.63 -3.76 13.32
C ASP A 57 15.94 -4.49 13.69
N PRO A 58 16.66 -4.09 14.76
CA PRO A 58 17.87 -4.77 15.19
C PRO A 58 17.63 -6.25 15.52
N GLU A 59 16.43 -6.62 15.97
CA GLU A 59 16.08 -8.01 16.29
C GLU A 59 15.99 -8.87 15.02
N ASP A 60 15.56 -8.30 13.88
CA ASP A 60 15.52 -9.01 12.60
C ASP A 60 16.92 -9.39 12.13
N LYS A 61 17.88 -8.48 12.26
CA LYS A 61 19.28 -8.73 11.90
C LYS A 61 19.92 -9.78 12.80
N GLU A 62 19.63 -9.76 14.11
CA GLU A 62 20.10 -10.78 15.05
C GLU A 62 19.48 -12.14 14.74
N ARG A 63 18.19 -12.19 14.39
CA ARG A 63 17.52 -13.41 13.96
C ARG A 63 18.16 -13.99 12.70
N GLU A 64 18.46 -13.17 11.69
CA GLU A 64 19.15 -13.64 10.47
C GLU A 64 20.53 -14.23 10.78
N ASN A 65 21.33 -13.56 11.62
CA ASN A 65 22.63 -14.07 12.03
C ASN A 65 22.52 -15.41 12.78
N LEU A 66 21.50 -15.56 13.63
CA LEU A 66 21.23 -16.82 14.35
C LEU A 66 20.73 -17.92 13.42
N LEU A 67 19.90 -17.60 12.42
CA LEU A 67 19.45 -18.54 11.38
C LEU A 67 20.59 -19.02 10.48
N ASP A 68 21.58 -18.17 10.23
CA ASP A 68 22.78 -18.54 9.47
C ASP A 68 23.76 -19.39 10.30
N ALA A 69 23.84 -19.12 11.61
CA ALA A 69 24.64 -19.89 12.56
C ALA A 69 24.00 -21.23 12.95
N LEU A 70 22.68 -21.38 12.77
CA LEU A 70 22.02 -22.67 12.90
C LEU A 70 22.62 -23.63 11.86
N PRO A 71 22.91 -24.88 12.24
CA PRO A 71 23.39 -25.88 11.29
C PRO A 71 22.34 -26.01 10.19
N LYS A 72 22.62 -25.41 9.02
CA LYS A 72 21.77 -25.54 7.84
C LYS A 72 21.71 -27.02 7.54
N GLY A 73 20.50 -27.56 7.60
CA GLY A 73 20.23 -28.98 7.69
C GLY A 73 21.28 -29.81 6.98
N ARG A 74 22.04 -30.58 7.76
CA ARG A 74 22.70 -31.76 7.26
C ARG A 74 21.65 -32.49 6.44
N ASP A 75 21.94 -32.69 5.16
CA ASP A 75 21.06 -33.30 4.18
C ASP A 75 20.36 -34.49 4.84
N TYR A 76 19.07 -34.33 5.20
CA TYR A 76 18.29 -35.37 5.89
C TYR A 76 17.84 -36.45 4.90
N ASP A 77 18.70 -36.81 3.95
CA ASP A 77 18.51 -37.95 3.05
C ASP A 77 19.15 -39.24 3.59
N ASP A 78 20.01 -39.16 4.60
CA ASP A 78 20.75 -40.32 5.12
C ASP A 78 20.63 -40.48 6.64
N GLN A 79 19.54 -41.04 7.16
CA GLN A 79 19.62 -41.95 8.31
C GLN A 79 18.45 -42.94 8.26
N ASP A 80 18.80 -44.13 7.79
CA ASP A 80 18.07 -45.38 7.79
C ASP A 80 17.36 -45.73 9.10
N GLY A 81 16.17 -46.31 8.92
CA GLY A 81 15.63 -47.48 9.61
C GLY A 81 16.09 -47.82 11.02
N PHE A 82 15.16 -47.65 11.97
CA PHE A 82 14.89 -48.63 13.02
C PHE A 82 13.38 -48.80 13.22
#